data_AF-A0A4Q3GWW2-F1
#
_entry.id   AF-A0A4Q3GWW2-F1
#
_cell.length_a   1.000
_cell.length_b   1.000
_cell.length_c   1.000
_cell.angle_alpha   90.00
_cell.angle_beta   90.00
_cell.angle_gamma   90.00
#
_symmetry.space_group_name_H-M   'P 1'
#
loop_
_entity.id
_entity.type
_entity.pdbx_description
1 polymer ?
#
loop_
_entity_poly.entity_id
_entity_poly.type
_entity_poly.pdbx_seq_one_letter_code
_entity_poly.pdbx_strand_id
1 'polypeptide(L)'
;TGLDEIEIDGLGKSDDKNAVRAALGTPTPNRLLQVAQAMRLGWSDEDIFASCKIDPWFLAQIRDIVGVESKVIAHGLPPHAHGMRQLKAMGFSDARLAVLSKTTEADVKAKRRALDVRPVFKRIDTCAAEFASPTAYMYSTYEAPFAGKMADESAPSDKKKVVILGGGPNRIGQGIEFDYCCCHACFALHDAGYESIMINCNPETVSTDYDTADRLYFEPLTAEDVLEIIDTERTNGTLHGVIVQFGGQTPLKLARALEEAKVPILGTSPDAIDLAEDRDRFKRVLDRLKLKQPKNGIAYSVEQARLIAHDLDYPLVVRPSYVLGGRAMQIIREESQLGDYLLGTLPELVPADVKARYPNDKTGQINTVLGK
;
A
#
# COMPACT_ATOMS: atom_id res chain seq x y z
N THR A 1 -0.28 -6.35 -4.49
CA THR A 1 0.10 -5.51 -5.64
C THR A 1 -0.93 -5.54 -6.76
N GLY A 2 -1.69 -6.63 -6.88
CA GLY A 2 -2.87 -6.72 -7.72
C GLY A 2 -3.66 -7.97 -7.35
N LEU A 3 -4.06 -8.76 -8.34
CA LEU A 3 -4.58 -10.11 -8.14
C LEU A 3 -3.45 -11.08 -7.76
N ASP A 4 -2.76 -10.82 -6.64
CA ASP A 4 -1.62 -11.62 -6.23
C ASP A 4 -1.98 -13.11 -6.08
N GLU A 5 -1.03 -13.99 -6.36
CA GLU A 5 -1.16 -15.42 -6.17
C GLU A 5 -1.39 -15.73 -4.69
N ILE A 6 -2.28 -16.68 -4.40
CA ILE A 6 -2.59 -17.12 -3.04
C ILE A 6 -2.70 -18.65 -3.01
N GLU A 7 -2.28 -19.26 -1.90
CA GLU A 7 -2.51 -20.68 -1.67
C GLU A 7 -4.00 -20.95 -1.39
N ILE A 8 -4.52 -22.04 -1.95
CA ILE A 8 -5.87 -22.53 -1.66
C ILE A 8 -5.73 -23.72 -0.71
N ASP A 9 -6.32 -23.61 0.48
CA ASP A 9 -6.28 -24.65 1.48
C ASP A 9 -6.84 -25.98 0.95
N GLY A 10 -6.08 -27.06 1.15
CA GLY A 10 -6.46 -28.40 0.72
C GLY A 10 -6.04 -28.77 -0.71
N LEU A 11 -5.51 -27.83 -1.49
CA LEU A 11 -4.95 -28.11 -2.81
C LEU A 11 -3.73 -29.07 -2.70
N GLY A 12 -3.69 -30.10 -3.52
CA GLY A 12 -2.64 -31.14 -3.56
C GLY A 12 -2.71 -32.17 -2.42
N LYS A 13 -3.69 -32.06 -1.51
CA LYS A 13 -3.85 -33.00 -0.37
C LYS A 13 -4.96 -34.03 -0.59
N SER A 14 -5.98 -33.73 -1.39
CA SER A 14 -7.09 -34.64 -1.68
C SER A 14 -7.79 -34.30 -3.02
N ASP A 15 -9.11 -34.08 -3.01
CA ASP A 15 -9.87 -33.67 -4.18
C ASP A 15 -9.76 -32.16 -4.38
N ASP A 16 -8.82 -31.75 -5.25
CA ASP A 16 -8.57 -30.36 -5.62
C ASP A 16 -9.84 -29.63 -6.07
N LYS A 17 -10.82 -30.34 -6.65
CA LYS A 17 -12.08 -29.73 -7.05
C LYS A 17 -12.94 -29.31 -5.88
N ASN A 18 -12.97 -30.11 -4.83
CA ASN A 18 -13.70 -29.76 -3.62
C ASN A 18 -12.98 -28.66 -2.83
N ALA A 19 -11.65 -28.65 -2.81
CA ALA A 19 -10.86 -27.60 -2.17
C ALA A 19 -11.16 -26.22 -2.77
N VAL A 20 -11.11 -26.08 -4.10
CA VAL A 20 -11.40 -24.82 -4.78
C VAL A 20 -12.87 -24.41 -4.59
N ARG A 21 -13.82 -25.34 -4.71
CA ARG A 21 -15.25 -25.05 -4.46
C ARG A 21 -15.50 -24.56 -3.04
N ALA A 22 -14.88 -25.18 -2.04
CA ALA A 22 -15.01 -24.79 -0.64
C ALA A 22 -14.45 -23.39 -0.39
N ALA A 23 -13.26 -23.09 -0.94
CA ALA A 23 -12.63 -21.77 -0.84
C ALA A 23 -13.50 -20.68 -1.48
N LEU A 24 -14.05 -20.92 -2.67
CA LEU A 24 -14.89 -19.95 -3.39
C LEU A 24 -16.30 -19.83 -2.79
N GLY A 25 -16.84 -20.91 -2.23
CA GLY A 25 -18.18 -20.95 -1.65
C GLY A 25 -18.33 -20.13 -0.36
N THR A 26 -17.24 -19.86 0.34
CA THR A 26 -17.24 -19.07 1.57
C THR A 26 -16.79 -17.63 1.29
N PRO A 27 -17.63 -16.60 1.52
CA PRO A 27 -17.20 -15.21 1.44
C PRO A 27 -16.09 -14.92 2.46
N THR A 28 -14.88 -14.69 1.97
CA THR A 28 -13.73 -14.29 2.79
C THR A 28 -13.11 -13.01 2.24
N PRO A 29 -12.33 -12.25 3.02
CA PRO A 29 -11.62 -11.06 2.54
C PRO A 29 -10.71 -11.34 1.34
N ASN A 30 -10.19 -12.57 1.22
CA ASN A 30 -9.28 -12.99 0.14
C ASN A 30 -10.00 -13.64 -1.04
N ARG A 31 -11.34 -13.69 -1.05
CA ARG A 31 -12.10 -14.45 -2.06
C ARG A 31 -11.81 -14.00 -3.49
N LEU A 32 -11.57 -12.70 -3.72
CA LEU A 32 -11.20 -12.21 -5.06
C LEU A 32 -9.85 -12.76 -5.55
N LEU A 33 -8.87 -12.90 -4.65
CA LEU A 33 -7.58 -13.53 -4.97
C LEU A 33 -7.75 -15.02 -5.23
N GLN A 34 -8.60 -15.69 -4.45
CA GLN A 34 -8.94 -17.10 -4.66
C GLN A 34 -9.64 -17.33 -6.00
N VAL A 35 -10.54 -16.42 -6.42
CA VAL A 35 -11.16 -16.43 -7.76
C VAL A 35 -10.09 -16.35 -8.85
N ALA A 36 -9.21 -15.34 -8.80
CA ALA A 36 -8.14 -15.21 -9.77
C ALA A 36 -7.21 -16.43 -9.79
N GLN A 37 -6.91 -17.00 -8.62
CA GLN A 37 -6.12 -18.23 -8.51
C GLN A 37 -6.83 -19.43 -9.15
N ALA A 38 -8.14 -19.59 -8.94
CA ALA A 38 -8.93 -20.64 -9.60
C ALA A 38 -8.87 -20.51 -11.13
N MET A 39 -8.92 -19.29 -11.66
CA MET A 39 -8.76 -19.04 -13.10
C MET A 39 -7.38 -19.51 -13.61
N ARG A 40 -6.31 -19.25 -12.85
CA ARG A 40 -4.94 -19.73 -13.17
C ARG A 40 -4.83 -21.25 -13.13
N LEU A 41 -5.62 -21.90 -12.27
CA LEU A 41 -5.72 -23.36 -12.17
C LEU A 41 -6.62 -23.99 -13.26
N GLY A 42 -7.15 -23.19 -14.19
CA GLY A 42 -7.92 -23.66 -15.34
C GLY A 42 -9.42 -23.84 -15.10
N TRP A 43 -9.96 -23.28 -14.01
CA TRP A 43 -11.41 -23.29 -13.77
C TRP A 43 -12.15 -22.39 -14.76
N SER A 44 -13.33 -22.81 -15.21
CA SER A 44 -14.19 -22.00 -16.07
C SER A 44 -14.98 -20.96 -15.26
N ASP A 45 -15.49 -19.93 -15.94
CA ASP A 45 -16.31 -18.91 -15.28
C ASP A 45 -17.64 -19.49 -14.80
N GLU A 46 -18.19 -20.50 -15.48
CA GLU A 46 -19.38 -21.22 -15.05
C GLU A 46 -19.16 -21.97 -13.74
N ASP A 47 -18.03 -22.66 -13.59
CA ASP A 47 -17.71 -23.38 -12.35
C ASP A 47 -17.46 -22.41 -11.17
N ILE A 48 -16.80 -21.28 -11.43
CA ILE A 48 -16.56 -20.24 -10.43
C ILE A 48 -17.88 -19.59 -10.02
N PHE A 49 -18.73 -19.20 -10.98
CA PHE A 49 -20.06 -18.66 -10.73
C PHE A 49 -20.92 -19.65 -9.93
N ALA A 50 -20.90 -20.93 -10.30
CA ALA A 50 -21.63 -21.98 -9.59
C ALA A 50 -21.27 -22.01 -8.10
N SER A 51 -20.00 -21.74 -7.78
CA SER A 51 -19.45 -21.78 -6.43
C SER A 51 -19.70 -20.51 -5.61
N CYS A 52 -19.45 -19.32 -6.18
CA CYS A 52 -19.44 -18.05 -5.42
C CYS A 52 -20.53 -17.04 -5.79
N LYS A 53 -21.28 -17.27 -6.88
CA LYS A 53 -22.35 -16.40 -7.40
C LYS A 53 -21.91 -14.98 -7.77
N ILE A 54 -20.60 -14.73 -7.95
CA ILE A 54 -20.11 -13.48 -8.57
C ILE A 54 -20.57 -13.48 -10.01
N ASP A 55 -21.27 -12.43 -10.44
CA ASP A 55 -21.86 -12.34 -11.77
C ASP A 55 -20.84 -12.64 -12.88
N PRO A 56 -21.21 -13.42 -13.92
CA PRO A 56 -20.31 -13.77 -15.01
C PRO A 56 -19.64 -12.57 -15.70
N TRP A 57 -20.28 -11.40 -15.71
CA TRP A 57 -19.68 -10.19 -16.26
C TRP A 57 -18.41 -9.79 -15.52
N PHE A 58 -18.42 -9.79 -14.18
CA PHE A 58 -17.24 -9.49 -13.37
C PHE A 58 -16.17 -10.58 -13.50
N LEU A 59 -16.60 -11.85 -13.58
CA LEU A 59 -15.67 -12.97 -13.79
C LEU A 59 -14.93 -12.83 -15.13
N ALA A 60 -15.62 -12.44 -16.21
CA ALA A 60 -14.99 -12.19 -17.49
C ALA A 60 -13.94 -11.07 -17.41
N GLN A 61 -14.23 -9.97 -16.69
CA GLN A 61 -13.25 -8.87 -16.49
C GLN A 61 -12.01 -9.34 -15.71
N ILE A 62 -12.19 -10.11 -14.63
CA ILE A 62 -11.07 -10.68 -13.87
C ILE A 62 -10.27 -11.64 -14.75
N ARG A 63 -10.94 -12.43 -15.59
CA ARG A 63 -10.28 -13.37 -16.51
C ARG A 63 -9.44 -12.65 -17.57
N ASP A 64 -9.93 -11.53 -18.10
CA ASP A 64 -9.17 -10.70 -19.03
C ASP A 64 -7.88 -10.19 -18.37
N ILE A 65 -7.96 -9.73 -17.12
CA ILE A 65 -6.79 -9.32 -16.32
C ILE A 65 -5.82 -10.50 -16.15
N VAL A 66 -6.28 -11.66 -15.68
CA VAL A 66 -5.44 -12.87 -15.51
C VAL A 66 -4.81 -13.35 -16.83
N GLY A 67 -5.55 -13.24 -17.93
CA GLY A 67 -5.04 -13.53 -19.28
C GLY A 67 -3.92 -12.59 -19.70
N VAL A 68 -4.04 -11.30 -19.37
CA VAL A 68 -2.99 -10.30 -19.62
C VAL A 68 -1.79 -10.50 -18.71
N GLU A 69 -1.97 -10.89 -17.44
CA GLU A 69 -0.86 -11.28 -16.56
C GLU A 69 -0.03 -12.41 -17.19
N SER A 70 -0.71 -13.43 -17.71
CA SER A 70 -0.06 -14.57 -18.37
C SER A 70 0.76 -14.13 -19.59
N LYS A 71 0.27 -13.16 -20.38
CA LYS A 71 1.00 -12.58 -21.50
C LYS A 71 2.25 -11.81 -21.05
N VAL A 72 2.14 -11.02 -19.98
CA VAL A 72 3.29 -10.28 -19.41
C VAL A 72 4.33 -11.25 -18.85
N ILE A 73 3.93 -12.34 -18.21
CA ILE A 73 4.85 -13.38 -17.73
C ILE A 73 5.58 -14.04 -18.92
N ALA A 74 4.85 -14.35 -20.01
CA ALA A 74 5.42 -15.06 -21.16
C ALA A 74 6.31 -14.17 -22.05
N HIS A 75 5.97 -12.89 -22.21
CA HIS A 75 6.59 -12.00 -23.21
C HIS A 75 7.26 -10.77 -22.61
N GLY A 76 7.16 -10.56 -21.31
CA GLY A 76 7.64 -9.36 -20.64
C GLY A 76 6.77 -8.13 -20.92
N LEU A 77 7.29 -6.97 -20.53
CA LEU A 77 6.59 -5.70 -20.70
C LEU A 77 6.62 -5.22 -22.16
N PRO A 78 5.51 -4.68 -22.70
CA PRO A 78 5.45 -4.14 -24.05
C PRO A 78 6.56 -3.09 -24.31
N PRO A 79 7.18 -3.09 -25.50
CA PRO A 79 8.26 -2.15 -25.84
C PRO A 79 7.76 -0.78 -26.34
N HIS A 80 6.44 -0.59 -26.47
CA HIS A 80 5.87 0.60 -27.11
C HIS A 80 4.78 1.23 -26.23
N ALA A 81 4.58 2.55 -26.37
CA ALA A 81 3.68 3.33 -25.53
C ALA A 81 2.23 2.81 -25.56
N HIS A 82 1.72 2.39 -26.73
CA HIS A 82 0.37 1.84 -26.85
C HIS A 82 0.16 0.61 -25.97
N GLY A 83 1.04 -0.39 -26.07
CA GLY A 83 0.92 -1.62 -25.29
C GLY A 83 1.11 -1.37 -23.79
N MET A 84 2.06 -0.52 -23.41
CA MET A 84 2.25 -0.14 -22.01
C MET A 84 1.02 0.60 -21.46
N ARG A 85 0.44 1.53 -22.23
CA ARG A 85 -0.78 2.26 -21.85
C ARG A 85 -1.97 1.31 -21.70
N GLN A 86 -2.11 0.31 -22.57
CA GLN A 86 -3.16 -0.71 -22.43
C GLN A 86 -3.05 -1.47 -21.10
N LEU A 87 -1.83 -1.84 -20.67
CA LEU A 87 -1.64 -2.45 -19.35
C LEU A 87 -2.07 -1.49 -18.23
N LYS A 88 -1.60 -0.24 -18.28
CA LYS A 88 -1.94 0.74 -17.24
C LYS A 88 -3.44 1.10 -17.22
N ALA A 89 -4.11 1.13 -18.37
CA ALA A 89 -5.55 1.36 -18.50
C ALA A 89 -6.40 0.22 -17.91
N MET A 90 -5.85 -0.99 -17.83
CA MET A 90 -6.48 -2.11 -17.11
C MET A 90 -6.27 -2.03 -15.58
N GLY A 91 -5.58 -1.01 -15.07
CA GLY A 91 -5.34 -0.82 -13.64
C GLY A 91 -4.12 -1.58 -13.09
N PHE A 92 -3.22 -2.07 -13.95
CA PHE A 92 -1.98 -2.71 -13.48
C PHE A 92 -1.06 -1.69 -12.82
N SER A 93 -0.72 -1.90 -11.54
CA SER A 93 0.32 -1.14 -10.84
C SER A 93 1.72 -1.45 -11.38
N ASP A 94 2.64 -0.51 -11.28
CA ASP A 94 4.05 -0.71 -11.62
C ASP A 94 4.65 -1.85 -10.76
N ALA A 95 4.20 -1.96 -9.50
CA ALA A 95 4.57 -3.05 -8.59
C ALA A 95 4.09 -4.44 -9.07
N ARG A 96 2.84 -4.57 -9.55
CA ARG A 96 2.34 -5.86 -10.08
C ARG A 96 3.06 -6.24 -11.37
N LEU A 97 3.28 -5.28 -12.26
CA LEU A 97 4.03 -5.49 -13.49
C LEU A 97 5.48 -5.92 -13.22
N ALA A 98 6.11 -5.37 -12.19
CA ALA A 98 7.46 -5.77 -11.77
C ALA A 98 7.51 -7.24 -11.36
N VAL A 99 6.55 -7.69 -10.53
CA VAL A 99 6.43 -9.10 -10.13
C VAL A 99 6.24 -10.00 -11.35
N LEU A 100 5.28 -9.67 -12.23
CA LEU A 100 4.94 -10.47 -13.41
C LEU A 100 6.09 -10.58 -14.41
N SER A 101 6.85 -9.50 -14.60
CA SER A 101 7.98 -9.44 -15.54
C SER A 101 9.34 -9.77 -14.91
N LYS A 102 9.37 -10.11 -13.62
CA LYS A 102 10.60 -10.40 -12.84
C LYS A 102 11.62 -9.25 -12.89
N THR A 103 11.14 -8.02 -12.79
CA THR A 103 11.96 -6.80 -12.71
C THR A 103 11.71 -6.07 -11.39
N THR A 104 12.26 -4.86 -11.22
CA THR A 104 11.91 -3.99 -10.11
C THR A 104 10.81 -3.00 -10.49
N GLU A 105 10.08 -2.47 -9.51
CA GLU A 105 9.07 -1.41 -9.71
C GLU A 105 9.71 -0.15 -10.32
N ALA A 106 10.95 0.17 -9.92
CA ALA A 106 11.71 1.27 -10.48
C ALA A 106 11.99 1.10 -11.98
N ASP A 107 12.30 -0.13 -12.43
CA ASP A 107 12.51 -0.43 -13.85
C ASP A 107 11.21 -0.26 -14.66
N VAL A 108 10.08 -0.72 -14.11
CA VAL A 108 8.76 -0.54 -14.76
C VAL A 108 8.43 0.93 -14.89
N LYS A 109 8.56 1.70 -13.80
CA LYS A 109 8.36 3.15 -13.79
C LYS A 109 9.26 3.85 -14.81
N ALA A 110 10.56 3.51 -14.84
CA ALA A 110 11.51 4.09 -15.78
C ALA A 110 11.13 3.78 -17.23
N LYS A 111 10.76 2.53 -17.55
CA LYS A 111 10.31 2.13 -18.88
C LYS A 111 9.01 2.85 -19.28
N ARG A 112 8.04 2.91 -18.37
CA ARG A 112 6.77 3.61 -18.57
C ARG A 112 7.00 5.11 -18.86
N ARG A 113 7.86 5.78 -18.09
CA ARG A 113 8.21 7.20 -18.29
C ARG A 113 9.01 7.44 -19.58
N ALA A 114 9.92 6.54 -19.95
CA ALA A 114 10.65 6.63 -21.22
C ALA A 114 9.74 6.52 -22.46
N LEU A 115 8.58 5.87 -22.31
CA LEU A 115 7.54 5.77 -23.34
C LEU A 115 6.50 6.90 -23.29
N ASP A 116 6.67 7.87 -22.40
CA ASP A 116 5.69 8.93 -22.12
C ASP A 116 4.28 8.38 -21.80
N VAL A 117 4.24 7.31 -21.02
CA VAL A 117 2.99 6.72 -20.54
C VAL A 117 2.74 7.21 -19.12
N ARG A 118 2.05 8.33 -19.00
CA ARG A 118 1.63 8.94 -17.73
C ARG A 118 0.11 8.86 -17.60
N PRO A 119 -0.44 8.83 -16.37
CA PRO A 119 -1.88 9.02 -16.21
C PRO A 119 -2.25 10.44 -16.62
N VAL A 120 -3.51 10.64 -16.98
CA VAL A 120 -4.17 11.94 -16.97
C VAL A 120 -5.16 11.98 -15.83
N PHE A 121 -5.54 13.19 -15.42
CA PHE A 121 -6.54 13.37 -14.37
C PHE A 121 -7.85 13.87 -14.99
N LYS A 122 -8.95 13.24 -14.58
CA LYS A 122 -10.32 13.58 -14.96
C LYS A 122 -11.07 14.16 -13.79
N ARG A 123 -12.02 15.04 -14.07
CA ARG A 123 -12.90 15.60 -13.02
C ARG A 123 -14.18 14.79 -12.87
N ILE A 124 -14.67 14.75 -11.65
CA ILE A 124 -16.01 14.26 -11.32
C ILE A 124 -16.95 15.45 -11.41
N ASP A 125 -17.94 15.37 -12.31
CA ASP A 125 -18.83 16.48 -12.67
C ASP A 125 -20.33 16.17 -12.56
N THR A 126 -20.69 14.94 -12.17
CA THR A 126 -22.07 14.40 -12.08
C THR A 126 -22.86 14.32 -13.40
N CYS A 127 -22.33 14.85 -14.52
CA CYS A 127 -23.05 15.02 -15.78
C CYS A 127 -22.30 14.47 -17.00
N ALA A 128 -21.24 13.69 -16.80
CA ALA A 128 -20.47 13.04 -17.86
C ALA A 128 -19.97 14.05 -18.92
N ALA A 129 -19.39 15.14 -18.45
CA ALA A 129 -18.86 16.26 -19.24
C ALA A 129 -19.90 17.04 -20.08
N GLU A 130 -21.20 16.91 -19.81
CA GLU A 130 -22.22 17.77 -20.43
C GLU A 130 -22.00 19.25 -20.05
N PHE A 131 -21.59 19.50 -18.80
CA PHE A 131 -21.29 20.83 -18.27
C PHE A 131 -19.88 20.89 -17.68
N ALA A 132 -19.24 22.05 -17.78
CA ALA A 132 -17.94 22.26 -17.17
C ALA A 132 -18.07 22.30 -15.63
N SER A 133 -17.29 21.45 -14.94
CA SER A 133 -17.22 21.47 -13.48
C SER A 133 -16.12 22.42 -12.99
N PRO A 134 -16.45 23.43 -12.15
CA PRO A 134 -15.45 24.29 -11.53
C PRO A 134 -14.64 23.53 -10.47
N THR A 135 -15.22 22.47 -9.89
CA THR A 135 -14.66 21.71 -8.77
C THR A 135 -13.50 20.84 -9.23
N ALA A 136 -12.37 20.93 -8.53
CA ALA A 136 -11.19 20.12 -8.78
C ALA A 136 -11.26 18.80 -7.99
N TYR A 137 -12.32 18.01 -8.22
CA TYR A 137 -12.46 16.66 -7.67
C TYR A 137 -12.06 15.64 -8.74
N MET A 138 -10.93 14.96 -8.55
CA MET A 138 -10.24 14.27 -9.64
C MET A 138 -9.88 12.81 -9.32
N TYR A 139 -9.72 12.02 -10.38
CA TYR A 139 -9.13 10.69 -10.36
C TYR A 139 -8.23 10.50 -11.58
N SER A 140 -7.27 9.58 -11.48
CA SER A 140 -6.29 9.26 -12.51
C SER A 140 -6.82 8.18 -13.45
N THR A 141 -6.43 8.26 -14.72
CA THR A 141 -6.75 7.24 -15.70
C THR A 141 -5.73 7.24 -16.84
N TYR A 142 -5.58 6.09 -17.50
CA TYR A 142 -4.75 5.95 -18.69
C TYR A 142 -5.64 5.90 -19.93
N GLU A 143 -6.32 7.01 -20.22
CA GLU A 143 -7.24 7.12 -21.36
C GLU A 143 -6.51 6.95 -22.70
N ALA A 144 -7.21 6.43 -23.72
CA ALA A 144 -6.67 6.45 -25.08
C ALA A 144 -6.69 7.89 -25.62
N PRO A 145 -5.65 8.33 -26.36
CA PRO A 145 -5.66 9.64 -26.99
C PRO A 145 -6.86 9.80 -27.93
N PHE A 146 -7.63 10.88 -27.78
CA PHE A 146 -8.68 11.27 -28.72
C PHE A 146 -8.12 12.30 -29.70
N ALA A 147 -8.28 12.07 -31.01
CA ALA A 147 -7.69 12.90 -32.06
C ALA A 147 -6.18 13.17 -31.88
N GLY A 148 -5.45 12.18 -31.35
CA GLY A 148 -4.00 12.25 -31.13
C GLY A 148 -3.56 13.03 -29.89
N LYS A 149 -4.48 13.47 -29.03
CA LYS A 149 -4.15 14.16 -27.76
C LYS A 149 -4.75 13.45 -26.56
N MET A 150 -4.01 13.48 -25.46
CA MET A 150 -4.53 13.09 -24.15
C MET A 150 -5.33 14.26 -23.59
N ALA A 151 -6.52 13.98 -23.04
CA ALA A 151 -7.35 14.99 -22.39
C ALA A 151 -7.09 14.95 -20.88
N ASP A 152 -6.29 15.90 -20.39
CA ASP A 152 -6.00 16.08 -18.97
C ASP A 152 -6.75 17.30 -18.43
N GLU A 153 -7.51 17.10 -17.36
CA GLU A 153 -8.39 18.09 -16.72
C GLU A 153 -7.84 18.55 -15.36
N SER A 154 -6.62 18.12 -14.99
CA SER A 154 -5.96 18.57 -13.75
C SER A 154 -5.92 20.09 -13.68
N ALA A 155 -5.48 20.75 -14.76
CA ALA A 155 -5.29 22.20 -14.83
C ALA A 155 -4.65 22.78 -13.55
N PRO A 156 -3.38 22.41 -13.23
CA PRO A 156 -2.71 22.88 -12.02
C PRO A 156 -2.64 24.41 -11.97
N SER A 157 -2.93 25.01 -10.81
CA SER A 157 -2.86 26.46 -10.62
C SER A 157 -1.42 26.98 -10.54
N ASP A 158 -1.22 28.29 -10.56
CA ASP A 158 0.08 28.95 -10.35
C ASP A 158 0.37 29.29 -8.88
N LYS A 159 -0.49 28.86 -7.94
CA LYS A 159 -0.39 29.18 -6.51
C LYS A 159 0.75 28.45 -5.81
N LYS A 160 0.98 28.82 -4.55
CA LYS A 160 1.81 28.05 -3.60
C LYS A 160 0.97 26.92 -3.02
N LYS A 161 1.41 25.69 -3.21
CA LYS A 161 0.62 24.47 -2.95
C LYS A 161 1.21 23.67 -1.81
N VAL A 162 0.37 23.10 -0.97
CA VAL A 162 0.76 22.09 0.02
C VAL A 162 -0.11 20.86 -0.17
N VAL A 163 0.53 19.70 -0.28
CA VAL A 163 -0.16 18.42 -0.38
C VAL A 163 -0.32 17.81 1.00
N ILE A 164 -1.51 17.31 1.30
CA ILE A 164 -1.85 16.57 2.51
C ILE A 164 -2.16 15.14 2.08
N LEU A 165 -1.43 14.18 2.64
CA LEU A 165 -1.71 12.76 2.40
C LEU A 165 -2.62 12.21 3.51
N GLY A 166 -3.79 11.72 3.10
CA GLY A 166 -4.74 11.06 3.99
C GLY A 166 -4.25 9.68 4.49
N GLY A 167 -5.14 8.94 5.15
CA GLY A 167 -4.83 7.63 5.71
C GLY A 167 -5.25 6.42 4.86
N GLY A 168 -6.11 6.64 3.87
CA GLY A 168 -6.79 5.56 3.16
C GLY A 168 -7.91 4.95 4.02
N PRO A 169 -8.31 3.69 3.78
CA PRO A 169 -9.44 3.09 4.47
C PRO A 169 -9.21 2.97 5.98
N ASN A 170 -10.26 3.26 6.74
CA ASN A 170 -10.26 3.13 8.19
C ASN A 170 -10.00 1.67 8.63
N ARG A 171 -9.23 1.51 9.71
CA ARG A 171 -8.98 0.21 10.37
C ARG A 171 -8.70 0.41 11.85
N ILE A 172 -8.75 -0.67 12.63
CA ILE A 172 -8.44 -0.59 14.06
C ILE A 172 -7.02 -0.01 14.26
N GLY A 173 -6.93 1.07 15.04
CA GLY A 173 -5.70 1.83 15.28
C GLY A 173 -5.36 2.89 14.22
N GLN A 174 -6.18 3.02 13.18
CA GLN A 174 -6.14 4.08 12.16
C GLN A 174 -7.56 4.47 11.75
N GLY A 175 -8.21 5.26 12.59
CA GLY A 175 -9.57 5.71 12.38
C GLY A 175 -9.69 7.17 11.94
N ILE A 176 -10.87 7.71 12.21
CA ILE A 176 -11.29 9.07 11.87
C ILE A 176 -10.44 10.16 12.53
N GLU A 177 -9.70 9.84 13.59
CA GLU A 177 -8.79 10.76 14.26
C GLU A 177 -7.70 11.30 13.31
N PHE A 178 -7.24 10.49 12.36
CA PHE A 178 -6.26 10.90 11.35
C PHE A 178 -6.90 11.76 10.25
N ASP A 179 -8.13 11.42 9.87
CA ASP A 179 -8.92 12.22 8.93
C ASP A 179 -9.15 13.64 9.46
N TYR A 180 -9.54 13.75 10.73
CA TYR A 180 -9.72 15.01 11.44
C TYR A 180 -8.47 15.89 11.36
N CYS A 181 -7.28 15.33 11.62
CA CYS A 181 -6.01 16.06 11.49
C CYS A 181 -5.76 16.55 10.06
N CYS A 182 -6.07 15.73 9.05
CA CYS A 182 -5.90 16.08 7.64
C CYS A 182 -6.83 17.22 7.21
N CYS A 183 -8.09 17.20 7.64
CA CYS A 183 -9.06 18.29 7.37
C CYS A 183 -8.59 19.60 8.01
N HIS A 184 -8.20 19.57 9.29
CA HIS A 184 -7.70 20.75 9.98
C HIS A 184 -6.43 21.34 9.34
N ALA A 185 -5.57 20.50 8.76
CA ALA A 185 -4.44 20.98 7.99
C ALA A 185 -4.87 21.74 6.74
N CYS A 186 -5.85 21.23 5.98
CA CYS A 186 -6.37 21.91 4.80
C CYS A 186 -6.96 23.27 5.16
N PHE A 187 -7.79 23.33 6.20
CA PHE A 187 -8.38 24.58 6.67
C PHE A 187 -7.32 25.60 7.11
N ALA A 188 -6.34 25.17 7.92
CA ALA A 188 -5.28 26.07 8.39
C ALA A 188 -4.36 26.55 7.25
N LEU A 189 -4.10 25.71 6.25
CA LEU A 189 -3.30 26.06 5.07
C LEU A 189 -4.05 27.05 4.17
N HIS A 190 -5.36 26.84 4.00
CA HIS A 190 -6.22 27.77 3.27
C HIS A 190 -6.22 29.15 3.94
N ASP A 191 -6.41 29.22 5.26
CA ASP A 191 -6.33 30.47 6.04
C ASP A 191 -4.95 31.14 5.93
N ALA A 192 -3.89 30.35 5.79
CA ALA A 192 -2.52 30.83 5.58
C ALA A 192 -2.21 31.22 4.11
N GLY A 193 -3.17 31.12 3.20
CA GLY A 193 -3.05 31.50 1.80
C GLY A 193 -2.34 30.49 0.90
N TYR A 194 -2.25 29.22 1.32
CA TYR A 194 -1.79 28.13 0.47
C TYR A 194 -2.97 27.46 -0.25
N GLU A 195 -2.72 26.97 -1.46
CA GLU A 195 -3.62 26.02 -2.10
C GLU A 195 -3.41 24.63 -1.49
N SER A 196 -4.44 24.14 -0.82
CA SER A 196 -4.46 22.83 -0.19
C SER A 196 -4.82 21.74 -1.20
N ILE A 197 -4.04 20.65 -1.22
CA ILE A 197 -4.26 19.52 -2.11
C ILE A 197 -4.42 18.27 -1.26
N MET A 198 -5.62 17.69 -1.21
CA MET A 198 -5.87 16.44 -0.51
C MET A 198 -5.68 15.25 -1.45
N ILE A 199 -4.94 14.24 -0.99
CA ILE A 199 -4.85 12.94 -1.65
C ILE A 199 -5.34 11.88 -0.66
N ASN A 200 -6.50 11.29 -0.92
CA ASN A 200 -7.08 10.23 -0.09
C ASN A 200 -8.09 9.41 -0.92
N CYS A 201 -8.43 8.20 -0.46
CA CYS A 201 -9.35 7.30 -1.18
C CYS A 201 -10.41 6.67 -0.27
N ASN A 202 -10.59 7.18 0.95
CA ASN A 202 -11.62 6.68 1.86
C ASN A 202 -12.96 7.38 1.56
N PRO A 203 -13.99 6.69 1.04
CA PRO A 203 -15.24 7.34 0.68
C PRO A 203 -16.07 7.81 1.89
N GLU A 204 -15.75 7.38 3.10
CA GLU A 204 -16.53 7.68 4.31
C GLU A 204 -16.10 8.99 4.98
N THR A 205 -15.03 9.63 4.51
CA THR A 205 -14.33 10.69 5.25
C THR A 205 -14.65 12.10 4.78
N VAL A 206 -14.45 13.07 5.67
CA VAL A 206 -14.62 14.50 5.35
C VAL A 206 -13.46 15.00 4.49
N SER A 207 -12.26 14.42 4.61
CA SER A 207 -11.14 14.80 3.74
C SER A 207 -11.41 14.58 2.25
N THR A 208 -12.26 13.60 1.92
CA THR A 208 -12.68 13.31 0.54
C THR A 208 -13.94 14.04 0.12
N ASP A 209 -14.43 14.98 0.94
CA ASP A 209 -15.37 15.99 0.49
C ASP A 209 -14.62 17.05 -0.33
N TYR A 210 -15.17 17.41 -1.48
CA TYR A 210 -14.54 18.37 -2.38
C TYR A 210 -14.52 19.80 -1.82
N ASP A 211 -15.30 20.08 -0.78
CA ASP A 211 -15.29 21.37 -0.07
C ASP A 211 -14.15 21.49 0.96
N THR A 212 -13.45 20.39 1.28
CA THR A 212 -12.43 20.37 2.34
C THR A 212 -11.08 20.95 1.89
N ALA A 213 -10.72 20.75 0.63
CA ALA A 213 -9.45 21.20 0.05
C ALA A 213 -9.70 21.90 -1.29
N ASP A 214 -8.81 22.80 -1.68
CA ASP A 214 -8.93 23.50 -2.97
C ASP A 214 -8.90 22.53 -4.16
N ARG A 215 -8.17 21.41 -3.99
CA ARG A 215 -8.02 20.35 -5.00
C ARG A 215 -8.02 18.99 -4.31
N LEU A 216 -8.86 18.07 -4.79
CA LEU A 216 -9.01 16.73 -4.24
C LEU A 216 -8.66 15.68 -5.31
N TYR A 217 -7.71 14.80 -4.99
CA TYR A 217 -7.40 13.61 -5.77
C TYR A 217 -7.88 12.37 -5.03
N PHE A 218 -8.90 11.71 -5.57
CA PHE A 218 -9.45 10.45 -5.06
C PHE A 218 -8.59 9.27 -5.50
N GLU A 219 -7.38 9.17 -4.95
CA GLU A 219 -6.35 8.29 -5.47
C GLU A 219 -5.78 7.37 -4.38
N PRO A 220 -5.31 6.16 -4.74
CA PRO A 220 -4.63 5.30 -3.80
C PRO A 220 -3.38 5.97 -3.22
N LEU A 221 -3.12 5.74 -1.93
CA LEU A 221 -1.92 6.26 -1.26
C LEU A 221 -0.72 5.35 -1.49
N THR A 222 -0.31 5.21 -2.75
CA THR A 222 0.91 4.50 -3.14
C THR A 222 1.99 5.49 -3.61
N ALA A 223 3.23 5.04 -3.63
CA ALA A 223 4.34 5.84 -4.15
C ALA A 223 4.18 6.15 -5.65
N GLU A 224 3.55 5.24 -6.41
CA GLU A 224 3.28 5.45 -7.82
C GLU A 224 2.31 6.63 -8.03
N ASP A 225 1.13 6.54 -7.44
CA ASP A 225 0.03 7.48 -7.67
C ASP A 225 0.36 8.87 -7.12
N VAL A 226 0.86 8.92 -5.87
CA VAL A 226 1.23 10.18 -5.20
C VAL A 226 2.32 10.93 -5.97
N LEU A 227 3.31 10.22 -6.52
CA LEU A 227 4.37 10.87 -7.30
C LEU A 227 3.90 11.38 -8.67
N GLU A 228 2.94 10.71 -9.33
CA GLU A 228 2.35 11.24 -10.58
C GLU A 228 1.52 12.50 -10.31
N ILE A 229 0.78 12.55 -9.20
CA ILE A 229 0.05 13.76 -8.78
C ILE A 229 1.01 14.90 -8.48
N ILE A 230 2.08 14.63 -7.70
CA ILE A 230 3.10 15.64 -7.36
C ILE A 230 3.80 16.17 -8.60
N ASP A 231 4.19 15.29 -9.53
CA ASP A 231 4.83 15.69 -10.79
C ASP A 231 3.88 16.58 -11.61
N THR A 232 2.58 16.27 -11.63
CA THR A 232 1.55 17.06 -12.31
C THR A 232 1.37 18.42 -11.66
N GLU A 233 1.23 18.48 -10.33
CA GLU A 233 1.03 19.74 -9.60
C GLU A 233 2.24 20.66 -9.63
N ARG A 234 3.44 20.13 -9.88
CA ARG A 234 4.67 20.89 -10.10
C ARG A 234 4.77 21.54 -11.47
N THR A 235 3.92 21.18 -12.43
CA THR A 235 3.98 21.75 -13.79
C THR A 235 3.59 23.23 -13.84
N ASN A 236 2.83 23.72 -12.85
CA ASN A 236 2.47 25.13 -12.71
C ASN A 236 2.47 25.53 -11.22
N GLY A 237 2.94 26.74 -10.92
CA GLY A 237 3.02 27.25 -9.55
C GLY A 237 4.21 26.68 -8.75
N THR A 238 4.06 26.61 -7.43
CA THR A 238 5.12 26.15 -6.53
C THR A 238 4.59 25.15 -5.52
N LEU A 239 5.07 23.90 -5.57
CA LEU A 239 4.86 22.94 -4.50
C LEU A 239 5.76 23.29 -3.31
N HIS A 240 5.16 23.83 -2.25
CA HIS A 240 5.87 24.18 -1.02
C HIS A 240 6.31 22.92 -0.25
N GLY A 241 5.48 21.88 -0.25
CA GLY A 241 5.84 20.57 0.29
C GLY A 241 4.63 19.67 0.54
N VAL A 242 4.89 18.57 1.24
CA VAL A 242 3.93 17.51 1.53
C VAL A 242 3.89 17.24 3.04
N ILE A 243 2.69 17.13 3.60
CA ILE A 243 2.44 16.71 4.98
C ILE A 243 2.13 15.22 4.97
N VAL A 244 2.93 14.44 5.71
CA VAL A 244 2.82 12.97 5.78
C VAL A 244 2.48 12.45 7.19
N GLN A 245 2.47 13.34 8.18
CA GLN A 245 2.39 12.97 9.59
C GLN A 245 0.95 12.82 10.10
N PHE A 246 -0.04 13.33 9.35
CA PHE A 246 -1.43 13.42 9.82
C PHE A 246 -2.30 12.25 9.39
N GLY A 247 -1.97 11.54 8.30
CA GLY A 247 -2.74 10.39 7.82
C GLY A 247 -2.38 9.04 8.45
N GLY A 248 -1.65 9.01 9.56
CA GLY A 248 -1.25 7.75 10.21
C GLY A 248 -0.13 7.00 9.47
N GLN A 249 -0.06 5.67 9.56
CA GLN A 249 1.09 4.91 9.02
C GLN A 249 1.17 4.93 7.49
N THR A 250 0.03 5.00 6.80
CA THR A 250 -0.02 4.89 5.33
C THR A 250 0.88 5.92 4.66
N PRO A 251 0.74 7.24 4.92
CA PRO A 251 1.65 8.24 4.35
C PRO A 251 3.07 8.21 4.94
N LEU A 252 3.23 7.78 6.20
CA LEU A 252 4.57 7.61 6.79
C LEU A 252 5.42 6.59 6.03
N LYS A 253 4.80 5.51 5.51
CA LYS A 253 5.50 4.53 4.65
C LYS A 253 5.95 5.12 3.32
N LEU A 254 5.34 6.22 2.86
CA LEU A 254 5.68 6.90 1.60
C LEU A 254 6.81 7.92 1.77
N ALA A 255 7.15 8.31 3.01
CA ALA A 255 8.14 9.35 3.29
C ALA A 255 9.48 9.12 2.59
N ARG A 256 9.97 7.88 2.56
CA ARG A 256 11.22 7.53 1.87
C ARG A 256 11.12 7.72 0.36
N ALA A 257 10.04 7.27 -0.27
CA ALA A 257 9.84 7.42 -1.71
C ALA A 257 9.74 8.90 -2.12
N LEU A 258 9.10 9.71 -1.28
CA LEU A 258 9.02 11.16 -1.44
C LEU A 258 10.40 11.82 -1.32
N GLU A 259 11.21 11.43 -0.33
CA GLU A 259 12.57 11.95 -0.13
C GLU A 259 13.50 11.58 -1.29
N GLU A 260 13.47 10.32 -1.75
CA GLU A 260 14.23 9.86 -2.93
C GLU A 260 13.82 10.62 -4.20
N ALA A 261 12.54 10.99 -4.32
CA ALA A 261 12.01 11.84 -5.39
C ALA A 261 12.24 13.36 -5.16
N LYS A 262 12.99 13.74 -4.12
CA LYS A 262 13.29 15.13 -3.74
C LYS A 262 12.02 15.97 -3.56
N VAL A 263 11.01 15.37 -2.94
CA VAL A 263 9.79 16.05 -2.54
C VAL A 263 10.00 16.64 -1.14
N PRO A 264 9.77 17.96 -0.94
CA PRO A 264 9.91 18.56 0.38
C PRO A 264 8.85 18.00 1.33
N ILE A 265 9.27 17.27 2.36
CA ILE A 265 8.38 16.87 3.45
C ILE A 265 8.40 17.97 4.51
N LEU A 266 7.23 18.53 4.82
CA LEU A 266 7.08 19.60 5.79
C LEU A 266 6.98 19.02 7.20
N GLY A 267 7.44 19.77 8.20
CA GLY A 267 7.39 19.34 9.61
C GLY A 267 8.54 18.40 9.98
N THR A 268 8.24 17.37 10.77
CA THR A 268 9.25 16.40 11.24
C THR A 268 9.83 15.61 10.07
N SER A 269 11.16 15.55 9.99
CA SER A 269 11.85 14.86 8.90
C SER A 269 11.61 13.34 8.92
N PRO A 270 11.68 12.65 7.77
CA PRO A 270 11.59 11.19 7.69
C PRO A 270 12.57 10.48 8.62
N ASP A 271 13.82 10.97 8.70
CA ASP A 271 14.83 10.41 9.60
C ASP A 271 14.46 10.57 11.08
N ALA A 272 13.86 11.69 11.46
CA ALA A 272 13.40 11.90 12.84
C ALA A 272 12.17 11.03 13.17
N ILE A 273 11.32 10.74 12.19
CA ILE A 273 10.22 9.79 12.34
C ILE A 273 10.79 8.38 12.52
N ASP A 274 11.71 7.95 11.66
CA ASP A 274 12.35 6.63 11.75
C ASP A 274 13.17 6.49 13.05
N LEU A 275 13.84 7.54 13.51
CA LEU A 275 14.51 7.60 14.82
C LEU A 275 13.57 7.26 15.99
N ALA A 276 12.30 7.64 15.91
CA ALA A 276 11.30 7.38 16.93
C ALA A 276 10.60 6.03 16.77
N GLU A 277 10.44 5.55 15.52
CA GLU A 277 9.84 4.24 15.23
C GLU A 277 10.81 3.07 15.44
N ASP A 278 12.08 3.24 15.06
CA ASP A 278 13.15 2.27 15.25
C ASP A 278 13.52 2.17 16.72
N ARG A 279 13.42 0.94 17.25
CA ARG A 279 13.59 0.67 18.68
C ARG A 279 15.02 0.83 19.16
N ASP A 280 16.00 0.50 18.33
CA ASP A 280 17.41 0.63 18.68
C ASP A 280 17.82 2.11 18.64
N ARG A 281 17.43 2.83 17.58
CA ARG A 281 17.65 4.28 17.47
C ARG A 281 16.98 5.03 18.63
N PHE A 282 15.73 4.71 18.94
CA PHE A 282 15.00 5.34 20.03
C PHE A 282 15.63 5.05 21.40
N LYS A 283 16.03 3.81 21.66
CA LYS A 283 16.75 3.44 22.90
C LYS A 283 18.01 4.27 23.08
N ARG A 284 18.83 4.42 22.03
CA ARG A 284 20.05 5.24 22.06
C ARG A 284 19.76 6.70 22.39
N VAL A 285 18.62 7.24 21.94
CA VAL A 285 18.17 8.60 22.31
C VAL A 285 17.83 8.68 23.80
N LEU A 286 17.08 7.72 24.33
CA LEU A 286 16.73 7.69 25.76
C LEU A 286 17.97 7.55 26.65
N ASP A 287 18.90 6.66 26.29
CA ASP A 287 20.17 6.46 27.00
C ASP A 287 20.99 7.76 27.01
N ARG A 288 21.09 8.44 25.87
CA ARG A 288 21.77 9.73 25.74
C ARG A 288 21.13 10.81 26.62
N LEU A 289 19.79 10.86 26.65
CA LEU A 289 19.02 11.82 27.45
C LEU A 289 18.90 11.43 28.93
N LYS A 290 19.43 10.25 29.32
CA LYS A 290 19.33 9.69 30.68
C LYS A 290 17.87 9.56 31.17
N LEU A 291 16.97 9.22 30.25
CA LEU A 291 15.57 8.97 30.57
C LEU A 291 15.38 7.51 31.00
N LYS A 292 14.44 7.28 31.92
CA LYS A 292 14.14 5.92 32.40
C LYS A 292 13.40 5.12 31.32
N GLN A 293 13.85 3.92 31.04
CA GLN A 293 13.19 2.94 30.17
C GLN A 293 13.16 1.57 30.87
N PRO A 294 12.09 0.77 30.73
CA PRO A 294 12.08 -0.62 31.16
C PRO A 294 13.24 -1.40 30.52
N LYS A 295 13.76 -2.42 31.21
CA LYS A 295 14.72 -3.35 30.61
C LYS A 295 14.08 -3.99 29.37
N ASN A 296 14.80 -4.00 28.26
CA ASN A 296 14.29 -4.45 26.97
C ASN A 296 15.43 -5.05 26.13
N GLY A 297 15.07 -5.82 25.11
CA GLY A 297 15.98 -6.33 24.09
C GLY A 297 15.27 -6.45 22.75
N ILE A 298 16.06 -6.52 21.67
CA ILE A 298 15.57 -6.61 20.29
C ILE A 298 16.02 -7.95 19.72
N ALA A 299 15.08 -8.71 19.18
CA ALA A 299 15.33 -10.02 18.59
C ALA A 299 14.98 -10.01 17.10
N TYR A 300 15.83 -10.65 16.30
CA TYR A 300 15.63 -10.87 14.86
C TYR A 300 15.40 -12.35 14.52
N SER A 301 15.47 -13.23 15.52
CA SER A 301 15.23 -14.67 15.39
C SER A 301 14.54 -15.22 16.64
N VAL A 302 13.94 -16.41 16.51
CA VAL A 302 13.28 -17.10 17.62
C VAL A 302 14.28 -17.41 18.73
N GLU A 303 15.49 -17.81 18.35
CA GLU A 303 16.59 -18.13 19.25
C GLU A 303 17.04 -16.89 20.03
N GLN A 304 17.23 -15.76 19.34
CA GLN A 304 17.54 -14.49 20.00
C GLN A 304 16.43 -14.05 20.95
N ALA A 305 15.17 -14.22 20.56
CA ALA A 305 14.03 -13.87 21.40
C ALA A 305 14.01 -14.68 22.70
N ARG A 306 14.34 -15.98 22.65
CA ARG A 306 14.42 -16.84 23.84
C ARG A 306 15.56 -16.44 24.77
N LEU A 307 16.75 -16.16 24.22
CA LEU A 307 17.90 -15.70 25.02
C LEU A 307 17.59 -14.38 25.74
N ILE A 308 17.03 -13.41 25.02
CA ILE A 308 16.64 -12.12 25.59
C ILE A 308 15.54 -12.28 26.63
N ALA A 309 14.57 -13.17 26.40
CA ALA A 309 13.50 -13.43 27.36
C ALA A 309 14.02 -14.02 28.67
N HIS A 310 14.98 -14.94 28.59
CA HIS A 310 15.64 -15.52 29.76
C HIS A 310 16.40 -14.44 30.57
N ASP A 311 17.06 -13.50 29.90
CA ASP A 311 17.83 -12.44 30.58
C ASP A 311 16.94 -11.35 31.22
N LEU A 312 15.73 -11.14 30.70
CA LEU A 312 14.82 -10.08 31.14
C LEU A 312 13.83 -10.50 32.23
N ASP A 313 13.65 -11.81 32.44
CA ASP A 313 12.64 -12.44 33.29
C ASP A 313 11.17 -12.14 32.91
N TYR A 314 10.28 -13.08 33.19
CA TYR A 314 8.84 -12.91 32.96
C TYR A 314 8.16 -12.13 34.10
N PRO A 315 7.06 -11.37 33.82
CA PRO A 315 6.38 -11.24 32.53
C PRO A 315 7.03 -10.22 31.57
N LEU A 316 6.94 -10.51 30.27
CA LEU A 316 7.48 -9.69 29.18
C LEU A 316 6.36 -9.13 28.30
N VAL A 317 6.58 -7.94 27.73
CA VAL A 317 5.70 -7.39 26.68
C VAL A 317 6.40 -7.55 25.34
N VAL A 318 5.90 -8.44 24.50
CA VAL A 318 6.44 -8.64 23.14
C VAL A 318 5.72 -7.70 22.18
N ARG A 319 6.51 -6.97 21.38
CA ARG A 319 6.02 -5.91 20.49
C ARG A 319 6.75 -5.98 19.15
N PRO A 320 6.04 -6.12 18.02
CA PRO A 320 6.66 -5.94 16.71
C PRO A 320 7.10 -4.49 16.47
N SER A 321 8.07 -4.30 15.57
CA SER A 321 8.48 -2.99 15.06
C SER A 321 7.57 -2.54 13.91
N TYR A 322 7.50 -1.22 13.66
CA TYR A 322 6.73 -0.60 12.55
C TYR A 322 5.22 -0.94 12.55
N VAL A 323 4.61 -1.13 13.73
CA VAL A 323 3.16 -1.36 13.91
C VAL A 323 2.52 -0.31 14.82
N LEU A 324 1.30 0.10 14.48
CA LEU A 324 0.43 0.96 15.29
C LEU A 324 -0.73 0.17 15.92
N GLY A 325 -1.39 0.77 16.92
CA GLY A 325 -2.59 0.21 17.54
C GLY A 325 -2.37 -1.04 18.39
N GLY A 326 -1.12 -1.34 18.77
CA GLY A 326 -0.82 -2.54 19.55
C GLY A 326 -0.95 -3.85 18.78
N ARG A 327 -0.96 -3.81 17.45
CA ARG A 327 -1.11 -4.99 16.60
C ARG A 327 -0.04 -6.04 16.93
N ALA A 328 -0.50 -7.27 17.20
CA ALA A 328 0.31 -8.39 17.63
C ALA A 328 1.16 -8.13 18.90
N MET A 329 0.80 -7.18 19.76
CA MET A 329 1.43 -7.05 21.07
C MET A 329 0.81 -8.04 22.04
N GLN A 330 1.65 -8.72 22.81
CA GLN A 330 1.18 -9.70 23.79
C GLN A 330 2.01 -9.63 25.08
N ILE A 331 1.33 -9.80 26.21
CA ILE A 331 2.00 -10.03 27.50
C ILE A 331 2.27 -11.53 27.59
N ILE A 332 3.55 -11.87 27.65
CA ILE A 332 4.05 -13.23 27.78
C ILE A 332 4.43 -13.45 29.24
N ARG A 333 3.85 -14.48 29.87
CA ARG A 333 4.08 -14.79 31.29
C ARG A 333 4.99 -15.98 31.52
N GLU A 334 5.21 -16.80 30.49
CA GLU A 334 6.00 -18.03 30.56
C GLU A 334 6.57 -18.38 29.17
N GLU A 335 7.56 -19.27 29.15
CA GLU A 335 8.32 -19.61 27.94
C GLU A 335 7.49 -20.34 26.87
N SER A 336 6.57 -21.22 27.27
CA SER A 336 5.59 -21.88 26.38
C SER A 336 4.82 -20.84 25.55
N GLN A 337 4.31 -19.81 26.22
CA GLN A 337 3.54 -18.75 25.60
C GLN A 337 4.38 -17.90 24.63
N LEU A 338 5.69 -17.76 24.88
CA LEU A 338 6.61 -17.11 23.94
C LEU A 338 6.74 -17.92 22.65
N GLY A 339 6.87 -19.25 22.76
CA GLY A 339 6.94 -20.16 21.62
C GLY A 339 5.70 -20.08 20.73
N ASP A 340 4.52 -20.19 21.34
CA ASP A 340 3.23 -20.10 20.64
C ASP A 340 3.06 -18.76 19.92
N TYR A 341 3.45 -17.67 20.57
CA TYR A 341 3.41 -16.34 19.97
C TYR A 341 4.31 -16.23 18.75
N LEU A 342 5.57 -16.69 18.84
CA LEU A 342 6.56 -16.55 17.78
C LEU A 342 6.26 -17.43 16.56
N LEU A 343 5.66 -18.62 16.78
CA LEU A 343 5.41 -19.60 15.72
C LEU A 343 3.99 -19.54 15.14
N GLY A 344 3.01 -19.03 15.89
CA GLY A 344 1.62 -18.87 15.42
C GLY A 344 1.23 -17.41 15.23
N THR A 345 1.06 -16.69 16.35
CA THR A 345 0.45 -15.35 16.37
C THR A 345 1.22 -14.31 15.55
N LEU A 346 2.55 -14.27 15.66
CA LEU A 346 3.39 -13.29 14.98
C LEU A 346 3.37 -13.49 13.45
N PRO A 347 3.57 -14.71 12.91
CA PRO A 347 3.37 -14.99 11.49
C PRO A 347 1.98 -14.61 10.97
N GLU A 348 0.91 -14.85 11.71
CA GLU A 348 -0.45 -14.53 11.24
C GLU A 348 -0.73 -13.03 11.20
N LEU A 349 -0.25 -12.29 12.20
CA LEU A 349 -0.67 -10.90 12.41
C LEU A 349 0.30 -9.86 11.84
N VAL A 350 1.54 -10.22 11.52
CA VAL A 350 2.53 -9.29 10.94
C VAL A 350 2.29 -9.12 9.44
N PRO A 351 2.14 -7.87 8.95
CA PRO A 351 1.99 -7.56 7.53
C PRO A 351 3.09 -8.14 6.63
N ALA A 352 2.73 -8.54 5.41
CA ALA A 352 3.66 -9.17 4.46
C ALA A 352 4.85 -8.28 4.08
N ASP A 353 4.67 -6.95 4.06
CA ASP A 353 5.72 -5.97 3.80
C ASP A 353 6.78 -5.90 4.91
N VAL A 354 6.37 -6.11 6.16
CA VAL A 354 7.30 -6.20 7.30
C VAL A 354 8.09 -7.51 7.23
N LYS A 355 7.42 -8.63 6.90
CA LYS A 355 8.09 -9.92 6.65
C LYS A 355 9.10 -9.84 5.50
N ALA A 356 8.79 -9.07 4.46
CA ALA A 356 9.66 -8.87 3.30
C ALA A 356 10.88 -7.97 3.59
N ARG A 357 10.79 -7.03 4.54
CA ARG A 357 11.93 -6.19 4.97
C ARG A 357 12.91 -6.95 5.87
N TYR A 358 12.42 -7.91 6.64
CA TYR A 358 13.22 -8.77 7.51
C TYR A 358 12.92 -10.24 7.21
N PRO A 359 13.27 -10.72 5.99
CA PRO A 359 13.22 -12.15 5.73
C PRO A 359 14.18 -12.79 6.73
N ASN A 360 13.74 -13.85 7.42
CA ASN A 360 14.59 -14.65 8.33
C ASN A 360 16.01 -14.69 7.75
N ASP A 361 16.95 -14.02 8.42
CA ASP A 361 18.30 -13.83 7.91
C ASP A 361 18.90 -15.20 7.60
N LYS A 362 19.01 -15.51 6.30
CA LYS A 362 19.59 -16.76 5.78
C LYS A 362 21.10 -16.62 5.59
N THR A 363 21.76 -15.71 6.29
CA THR A 363 23.21 -15.57 6.24
C THR A 363 23.86 -15.60 7.62
N GLY A 364 24.06 -16.83 8.11
CA GLY A 364 25.36 -17.21 8.67
C GLY A 364 25.42 -17.49 10.17
N GLN A 365 24.93 -18.66 10.60
CA GLN A 365 25.75 -19.69 11.25
C GLN A 365 24.92 -20.94 11.57
N ILE A 366 25.31 -22.05 10.94
CA ILE A 366 25.13 -23.46 11.35
C ILE A 366 23.67 -23.97 11.40
N ASN A 367 23.21 -24.39 10.22
CA ASN A 367 22.39 -25.59 10.07
C ASN A 367 23.21 -26.80 10.57
N THR A 368 22.97 -27.28 11.78
CA THR A 368 23.12 -28.70 12.13
C THR A 368 22.41 -28.99 13.45
N VAL A 369 21.71 -30.13 13.49
CA VAL A 369 21.09 -30.75 14.68
C VAL A 369 19.74 -30.09 15.04
N LEU A 370 18.60 -30.68 14.68
CA LEU A 370 18.12 -31.93 15.25
C LEU A 370 17.42 -32.81 14.18
N GLY A 371 17.92 -34.03 14.00
CA GLY A 371 17.04 -35.18 13.74
C GLY A 371 16.13 -35.37 14.96
N LYS A 372 14.91 -35.85 14.83
CA LYS A 372 14.39 -37.00 14.08
C LYS A 372 12.97 -36.72 13.62
#